data_AF-A0A353DBR7-F1
#
_entry.id   AF-A0A353DBR7-F1
#
_cell.length_a   1.000
_cell.length_b   1.000
_cell.length_c   1.000
_cell.angle_alpha   90.00
_cell.angle_beta   90.00
_cell.angle_gamma   90.00
#
_symmetry.space_group_name_H-M   'P 1'
#
loop_
_entity.id
_entity.type
_entity.pdbx_description
1 polymer ?
#
loop_
_entity_poly.entity_id
_entity_poly.type
_entity_poly.pdbx_seq_one_letter_code
_entity_poly.pdbx_strand_id
1 'polypeptide(L)'
;MNILWQALLTSPPYASLTYRLPAHFPPPWPGQRVLVPMGRGLRAAVLEGPAQAAPQGLELKDLLWPLDREPLLDADWLDLARSLAARQMSPLGRILEVLLPRGLRTSQLTFSLADRLGGRFPAHVPPRALLGMTPDDLAALRDVWLAGNMRVRVQPSKEARERLVTLACD
;
A
#
# COMPACT_ATOMS: atom_id res chain seq x y z
N MET A 1 -1.75 -21.84 -9.16
CA MET A 1 -0.95 -21.60 -7.93
C MET A 1 -1.32 -20.22 -7.42
N ASN A 2 -1.77 -20.11 -6.16
CA ASN A 2 -2.08 -18.80 -5.59
C ASN A 2 -0.75 -18.15 -5.18
N ILE A 3 -0.39 -17.04 -5.83
CA ILE A 3 0.82 -16.28 -5.49
C ILE A 3 0.53 -15.55 -4.18
N LEU A 4 1.42 -15.68 -3.21
CA LEU A 4 1.29 -15.10 -1.88
C LEU A 4 2.36 -14.05 -1.65
N TRP A 5 2.05 -13.05 -0.84
CA TRP A 5 2.96 -11.95 -0.51
C TRP A 5 2.93 -11.64 0.98
N GLN A 6 4.09 -11.29 1.54
CA GLN A 6 4.21 -10.71 2.88
C GLN A 6 4.06 -9.19 2.80
N ALA A 7 3.19 -8.64 3.65
CA ALA A 7 2.95 -7.21 3.76
C ALA A 7 3.17 -6.73 5.20
N LEU A 8 4.10 -5.80 5.35
CA LEU A 8 4.49 -5.18 6.61
C LEU A 8 3.58 -4.00 6.94
N LEU A 9 2.88 -4.07 8.06
CA LEU A 9 2.05 -2.97 8.53
C LEU A 9 2.92 -1.83 9.07
N THR A 10 2.73 -0.63 8.56
CA THR A 10 3.44 0.58 9.03
C THR A 10 2.68 1.33 10.13
N SER A 11 1.91 0.59 10.91
CA SER A 11 1.07 1.05 12.03
C SER A 11 0.82 -0.14 12.97
N PRO A 12 0.45 0.06 14.25
CA PRO A 12 0.16 -1.03 15.16
C PRO A 12 -0.83 -2.04 14.53
N PRO A 13 -0.55 -3.36 14.61
CA PRO A 13 0.46 -4.02 15.46
C PRO A 13 1.88 -4.19 14.86
N TYR A 14 2.20 -3.56 13.72
CA TYR A 14 3.50 -3.68 13.02
C TYR A 14 3.87 -5.08 12.53
N ALA A 15 2.88 -5.97 12.43
CA ALA A 15 3.06 -7.34 11.98
C ALA A 15 3.38 -7.41 10.48
N SER A 16 4.09 -8.48 10.08
CA SER A 16 4.12 -8.96 8.70
C SER A 16 2.98 -9.96 8.52
N LEU A 17 2.07 -9.69 7.58
CA LEU A 17 0.89 -10.51 7.33
C LEU A 17 0.89 -11.04 5.89
N THR A 18 0.40 -12.26 5.72
CA THR A 18 0.35 -12.93 4.41
C THR A 18 -0.97 -12.65 3.69
N TYR A 19 -0.87 -12.26 2.42
CA TYR A 19 -2.01 -11.97 1.54
C TYR A 19 -1.90 -12.74 0.23
N ARG A 20 -3.04 -12.99 -0.41
CA ARG A 20 -3.10 -13.50 -1.79
C ARG A 20 -2.93 -12.35 -2.77
N LEU A 21 -2.25 -12.61 -3.87
CA LEU A 21 -2.18 -11.71 -5.01
C LEU A 21 -3.37 -11.98 -5.95
N PRO A 22 -4.37 -11.09 -6.05
CA PRO A 22 -5.49 -11.31 -6.95
C PRO A 22 -5.11 -10.97 -8.40
N ALA A 23 -5.83 -11.53 -9.37
CA ALA A 23 -5.52 -11.40 -10.80
C ALA A 23 -5.60 -9.95 -11.34
N HIS A 24 -6.37 -9.09 -10.69
CA HIS A 24 -6.48 -7.67 -11.04
C HIS A 24 -5.36 -6.82 -10.43
N PHE A 25 -4.53 -7.37 -9.55
CA PHE A 25 -3.42 -6.61 -8.96
C PHE A 25 -2.32 -6.43 -10.02
N PRO A 26 -1.84 -5.20 -10.27
CA PRO A 26 -0.64 -4.97 -11.10
C PRO A 26 0.56 -5.79 -10.59
N PRO A 27 1.55 -6.14 -11.42
CA PRO A 27 2.74 -6.84 -10.94
C PRO A 27 3.35 -6.15 -9.70
N PRO A 28 3.44 -6.84 -8.55
CA PRO A 28 3.95 -6.25 -7.31
C PRO A 28 5.48 -6.25 -7.24
N TRP A 29 6.04 -5.35 -6.43
CA TRP A 29 7.47 -5.31 -6.09
C TRP A 29 7.72 -5.28 -4.58
N PRO A 30 8.82 -5.87 -4.08
CA PRO A 30 9.32 -5.57 -2.74
C PRO A 30 9.51 -4.07 -2.54
N GLY A 31 9.12 -3.55 -1.38
CA GLY A 31 9.21 -2.14 -1.01
C GLY A 31 8.11 -1.25 -1.61
N GLN A 32 7.21 -1.82 -2.41
CA GLN A 32 6.02 -1.13 -2.89
C GLN A 32 5.00 -0.97 -1.76
N ARG A 33 4.38 0.20 -1.66
CA ARG A 33 3.25 0.38 -0.74
C ARG A 33 1.96 -0.12 -1.37
N VAL A 34 1.14 -0.72 -0.53
CA VAL A 34 -0.13 -1.33 -0.91
C VAL A 34 -1.21 -1.03 0.13
N LEU A 35 -2.46 -1.07 -0.31
CA LEU A 35 -3.61 -1.17 0.58
C LEU A 35 -3.92 -2.63 0.83
N VAL A 36 -4.12 -2.95 2.11
CA VAL A 36 -4.51 -4.27 2.56
C VAL A 36 -5.74 -4.22 3.47
N PRO A 37 -6.65 -5.20 3.36
CA PRO A 37 -7.73 -5.34 4.34
C PRO A 37 -7.19 -5.89 5.67
N MET A 38 -7.56 -5.24 6.78
CA MET A 38 -7.23 -5.69 8.14
C MET A 38 -8.40 -5.38 9.10
N GLY A 39 -8.90 -6.42 9.77
CA GLY A 39 -10.14 -6.32 10.54
C GLY A 39 -11.31 -5.83 9.67
N ARG A 40 -11.99 -4.76 10.11
CA ARG A 40 -13.09 -4.09 9.41
C ARG A 40 -12.65 -2.90 8.54
N GLY A 41 -11.34 -2.69 8.37
CA GLY A 41 -10.80 -1.52 7.70
C GLY A 41 -9.71 -1.85 6.70
N LEU A 42 -9.12 -0.78 6.16
CA LEU A 42 -7.94 -0.84 5.30
C LEU A 42 -6.73 -0.30 6.07
N ARG A 43 -5.55 -0.76 5.67
CA ARG A 43 -4.26 -0.27 6.13
C ARG A 43 -3.33 -0.07 4.94
N ALA A 44 -2.45 0.92 5.04
CA ALA A 44 -1.28 0.96 4.19
C ALA A 44 -0.25 -0.04 4.75
N ALA A 45 0.40 -0.77 3.85
CA ALA A 45 1.46 -1.71 4.17
C ALA A 45 2.57 -1.59 3.12
N VAL A 46 3.75 -2.11 3.43
CA VAL A 46 4.87 -2.25 2.47
C VAL A 46 5.04 -3.73 2.16
N LEU A 47 5.15 -4.09 0.88
CA LEU A 47 5.44 -5.46 0.50
C LEU A 47 6.88 -5.81 0.85
N GLU A 48 7.09 -6.92 1.56
CA GLU A 48 8.43 -7.43 1.86
C GLU A 48 8.95 -8.32 0.73
N GLY A 49 8.07 -9.12 0.15
CA GLY A 49 8.39 -10.07 -0.91
C GLY A 49 7.35 -11.18 -1.02
N PRO A 50 7.54 -12.12 -1.97
CA PRO A 50 6.71 -13.32 -2.08
C PRO A 50 6.76 -14.15 -0.80
N ALA A 51 5.60 -14.64 -0.35
CA ALA A 51 5.52 -15.57 0.77
C ALA A 51 5.67 -17.02 0.27
N GLN A 52 6.46 -17.82 0.97
CA GLN A 52 6.75 -19.21 0.58
C GLN A 52 5.56 -20.15 0.80
N ALA A 53 4.77 -19.93 1.85
CA ALA A 53 3.65 -20.78 2.20
C ALA A 53 2.51 -19.98 2.86
N ALA A 54 1.29 -20.49 2.70
CA ALA A 54 0.15 -20.01 3.46
C ALA A 54 0.21 -20.53 4.90
N PRO A 55 -0.11 -19.69 5.91
CA PRO A 55 -0.44 -20.15 7.25
C PRO A 55 -1.53 -21.23 7.22
N GLN A 56 -1.37 -22.27 8.05
CA GLN A 56 -2.32 -23.37 8.11
C GLN A 56 -3.62 -22.96 8.82
N GLY A 57 -4.76 -23.45 8.30
CA GLY A 57 -6.06 -23.27 8.94
C GLY A 57 -6.62 -21.84 8.91
N LEU A 58 -6.05 -20.95 8.09
CA LEU A 58 -6.48 -19.56 7.97
C LEU A 58 -6.99 -19.23 6.57
N GLU A 59 -8.12 -18.53 6.52
CA GLU A 59 -8.59 -17.92 5.28
C GLU A 59 -7.79 -16.64 5.00
N LEU A 60 -7.07 -16.63 3.88
CA LEU A 60 -6.29 -15.47 3.47
C LEU A 60 -7.16 -14.45 2.75
N LYS A 61 -6.90 -13.16 3.03
CA LYS A 61 -7.46 -12.05 2.27
C LYS A 61 -6.56 -11.70 1.09
N ASP A 62 -7.13 -11.00 0.12
CA ASP A 62 -6.41 -10.52 -1.05
C ASP A 62 -5.77 -9.15 -0.77
N LEU A 63 -4.64 -8.86 -1.41
CA LEU A 63 -4.15 -7.49 -1.55
C LEU A 63 -5.22 -6.65 -2.24
N LEU A 64 -5.47 -5.42 -1.77
CA LEU A 64 -6.53 -4.60 -2.35
C LEU A 64 -6.06 -3.84 -3.58
N TRP A 65 -5.06 -2.97 -3.43
CA TRP A 65 -4.60 -2.10 -4.53
C TRP A 65 -3.20 -1.53 -4.25
N PRO A 66 -2.32 -1.35 -5.24
CA PRO A 66 -1.05 -0.66 -5.04
C PRO A 66 -1.24 0.85 -4.79
N LEU A 67 -0.29 1.45 -4.08
CA LEU A 67 -0.24 2.89 -3.85
C LEU A 67 0.85 3.60 -4.64
N ASP A 68 1.78 2.84 -5.20
CA ASP A 68 2.89 3.30 -6.03
C ASP A 68 2.99 2.42 -7.28
N ARG A 69 3.40 2.99 -8.42
CA ARG A 69 3.63 2.21 -9.66
C ARG A 69 5.00 1.55 -9.72
N GLU A 70 5.90 1.98 -8.85
CA GLU A 70 7.25 1.51 -8.68
C GLU A 70 7.51 1.36 -7.18
N PRO A 71 8.48 0.53 -6.75
CA PRO A 71 8.79 0.38 -5.34
C PRO A 71 9.25 1.72 -4.75
N LEU A 72 8.61 2.15 -3.65
CA LEU A 72 9.02 3.37 -2.95
C LEU A 72 10.35 3.16 -2.21
N LEU A 73 10.55 1.95 -1.71
CA LEU A 73 11.77 1.51 -1.04
C LEU A 73 12.43 0.46 -1.92
N ASP A 74 13.69 0.67 -2.28
CA ASP A 74 14.48 -0.35 -2.97
C ASP A 74 14.98 -1.45 -2.00
N ALA A 75 15.79 -2.37 -2.53
CA ALA A 75 16.36 -3.45 -1.75
C ALA A 75 17.25 -2.94 -0.60
N ASP A 76 18.07 -1.92 -0.85
CA ASP A 76 19.02 -1.36 0.12
C ASP A 76 18.26 -0.72 1.30
N TRP A 77 17.16 0.00 1.03
CA TRP A 77 16.29 0.54 2.06
C TRP A 77 15.63 -0.54 2.92
N LEU A 78 15.19 -1.65 2.31
CA LEU A 78 14.62 -2.77 3.05
C LEU A 78 15.67 -3.48 3.91
N ASP A 79 16.91 -3.63 3.42
CA ASP A 79 18.02 -4.21 4.17
C ASP A 79 18.47 -3.33 5.33
N LEU A 80 18.50 -2.02 5.14
CA LEU A 80 18.72 -1.07 6.23
C LEU A 80 17.63 -1.21 7.29
N ALA A 81 16.35 -1.23 6.89
CA ALA A 81 15.24 -1.36 7.82
C ALA A 81 15.29 -2.67 8.61
N ARG A 82 15.62 -3.79 7.95
CA ARG A 82 15.87 -5.10 8.60
C ARG A 82 17.01 -5.04 9.61
N SER A 83 18.12 -4.42 9.23
CA SER A 83 19.30 -4.27 10.08
C SER A 83 18.99 -3.45 11.35
N LEU A 84 18.24 -2.36 11.20
CA LEU A 84 17.78 -1.54 12.33
C LEU A 84 16.80 -2.29 13.23
N ALA A 85 15.84 -3.01 12.64
CA ALA A 85 14.84 -3.81 13.36
C ALA A 85 15.53 -4.85 14.25
N ALA A 86 16.49 -5.60 13.70
CA ALA A 86 17.26 -6.60 14.43
C ALA A 86 18.06 -5.98 15.59
N ARG A 87 18.80 -4.89 15.33
CA ARG A 87 19.64 -4.22 16.36
C ARG A 87 18.83 -3.61 17.49
N GLN A 88 17.61 -3.15 17.20
CA GLN A 88 16.74 -2.50 18.17
C GLN A 88 15.72 -3.46 18.79
N MET A 89 15.75 -4.75 18.44
CA MET A 89 14.73 -5.73 18.83
C MET A 89 13.30 -5.21 18.58
N SER A 90 13.11 -4.52 17.46
CA SER A 90 11.85 -3.85 17.11
C SER A 90 11.21 -4.54 15.89
N PRO A 91 9.88 -4.63 15.81
CA PRO A 91 9.22 -5.10 14.59
C PRO A 91 9.63 -4.27 13.37
N LEU A 92 9.87 -4.92 12.24
CA LEU A 92 10.25 -4.22 11.00
C LEU A 92 9.23 -3.16 10.57
N GLY A 93 7.93 -3.43 10.75
CA GLY A 93 6.87 -2.46 10.49
C GLY A 93 6.97 -1.18 11.33
N ARG A 94 7.52 -1.25 12.55
CA ARG A 94 7.76 -0.08 13.42
C ARG A 94 8.94 0.74 12.92
N ILE A 95 9.99 0.11 12.41
CA ILE A 95 11.09 0.81 11.75
C ILE A 95 10.58 1.54 10.51
N LEU A 96 9.77 0.88 9.67
CA LEU A 96 9.18 1.51 8.48
C LEU A 96 8.23 2.66 8.82
N GLU A 97 7.53 2.59 9.97
CA GLU A 97 6.76 3.72 10.46
C GLU A 97 7.62 4.95 10.75
N VAL A 98 8.81 4.76 11.33
CA VAL A 98 9.73 5.86 11.60
C VAL A 98 10.32 6.41 10.30
N LEU A 99 10.68 5.54 9.36
CA LEU A 99 11.33 5.91 8.10
C LEU A 99 10.42 6.67 7.12
N LEU A 100 9.21 6.18 6.89
CA LEU A 100 8.30 6.78 5.92
C LEU A 100 7.66 8.04 6.52
N PRO A 101 7.29 9.08 5.76
CA PRO A 101 6.42 10.15 6.23
C PRO A 101 4.98 9.69 6.52
N ARG A 102 4.24 10.43 7.37
CA ARG A 102 2.86 10.08 7.75
C ARG A 102 1.91 10.02 6.56
N GLY A 103 2.01 10.98 5.63
CA GLY A 103 1.25 10.96 4.38
C GLY A 103 1.48 9.70 3.53
N LEU A 104 2.63 9.04 3.68
CA LEU A 104 2.94 7.81 2.95
C LEU A 104 2.45 6.53 3.65
N ARG A 105 1.96 6.62 4.88
CA ARG A 105 1.53 5.47 5.70
C ARG A 105 0.03 5.42 5.97
N THR A 106 -0.74 6.27 5.30
CA THR A 106 -2.18 6.41 5.52
C THR A 106 -3.00 5.64 4.49
N SER A 107 -4.13 5.10 4.93
CA SER A 107 -5.19 4.60 4.04
C SER A 107 -6.29 5.65 3.77
N GLN A 108 -6.15 6.87 4.33
CA GLN A 108 -7.06 7.99 4.09
C GLN A 108 -6.67 8.71 2.80
N LEU A 109 -7.07 8.14 1.68
CA LEU A 109 -6.77 8.62 0.34
C LEU A 109 -7.95 8.39 -0.60
N THR A 110 -7.85 8.98 -1.78
CA THR A 110 -8.77 8.77 -2.91
C THR A 110 -7.95 8.54 -4.17
N PHE A 111 -8.43 7.70 -5.08
CA PHE A 111 -7.85 7.56 -6.41
C PHE A 111 -8.50 8.56 -7.36
N SER A 112 -7.70 9.36 -8.05
CA SER A 112 -8.16 10.31 -9.08
C SER A 112 -7.90 9.73 -10.46
N LEU A 113 -8.92 9.70 -11.31
CA LEU A 113 -8.87 9.13 -12.65
C LEU A 113 -8.95 10.25 -13.70
N ALA A 114 -7.93 10.35 -14.55
CA ALA A 114 -7.92 11.23 -15.72
C ALA A 114 -8.70 10.63 -16.88
N ASP A 115 -8.51 9.33 -17.13
CA ASP A 115 -9.30 8.54 -18.07
C ASP A 115 -10.36 7.75 -17.30
N ARG A 116 -11.63 8.03 -17.58
CA ARG A 116 -12.80 7.44 -16.91
C ARG A 116 -13.45 6.34 -17.74
N LEU A 117 -12.79 5.86 -18.80
CA LEU A 117 -13.28 4.85 -19.75
C LEU A 117 -14.70 5.16 -20.23
N GLY A 118 -14.88 6.33 -20.86
CA GLY A 118 -16.19 6.76 -21.36
C GLY A 118 -17.24 7.04 -20.27
N GLY A 119 -16.82 7.24 -19.02
CA GLY A 119 -17.73 7.49 -17.89
C GLY A 119 -18.08 6.25 -17.06
N ARG A 120 -17.46 5.09 -17.35
CA ARG A 120 -17.59 3.86 -16.55
C ARG A 120 -17.25 4.08 -15.07
N PHE A 121 -16.29 4.96 -14.78
CA PHE A 121 -15.86 5.27 -13.42
C PHE A 121 -16.06 6.74 -13.04
N PRO A 122 -16.31 7.04 -11.75
CA PRO A 122 -16.27 8.42 -11.27
C PRO A 122 -14.84 8.97 -11.34
N ALA A 123 -14.70 10.30 -11.37
CA ALA A 123 -13.38 10.95 -11.36
C ALA A 123 -12.57 10.65 -10.09
N HIS A 124 -13.26 10.30 -9.01
CA HIS A 124 -12.69 10.01 -7.71
C HIS A 124 -13.25 8.69 -7.17
N VAL A 125 -12.38 7.71 -6.94
CA VAL A 125 -12.73 6.40 -6.41
C VAL A 125 -12.13 6.26 -5.01
N PRO A 126 -12.92 6.18 -3.93
CA PRO A 126 -12.40 5.90 -2.61
C PRO A 126 -11.96 4.43 -2.51
N PRO A 127 -10.92 4.08 -1.74
CA PRO A 127 -10.44 2.71 -1.59
C PRO A 127 -11.50 1.68 -1.22
N ARG A 128 -12.47 2.07 -0.39
CA ARG A 128 -13.55 1.16 0.02
C ARG A 128 -14.47 0.74 -1.14
N ALA A 129 -14.58 1.57 -2.19
CA ALA A 129 -15.40 1.22 -3.36
C ALA A 129 -14.81 0.01 -4.11
N LEU A 130 -13.49 -0.16 -4.10
CA LEU A 130 -12.81 -1.28 -4.77
C LEU A 130 -13.25 -2.65 -4.21
N LEU A 131 -13.59 -2.73 -2.93
CA LEU A 131 -14.02 -3.98 -2.29
C LEU A 131 -15.34 -4.54 -2.83
N GLY A 132 -16.17 -3.69 -3.44
CA GLY A 132 -17.48 -4.06 -3.99
C GLY A 132 -17.53 -4.09 -5.52
N MET A 133 -16.39 -3.86 -6.20
CA MET A 133 -16.32 -3.84 -7.65
C MET A 133 -16.28 -5.24 -8.24
N THR A 134 -16.80 -5.36 -9.46
CA THR A 134 -16.72 -6.62 -10.20
C THR A 134 -15.27 -6.91 -10.62
N PRO A 135 -14.91 -8.18 -10.89
CA PRO A 135 -13.59 -8.51 -11.42
C PRO A 135 -13.24 -7.78 -12.72
N ASP A 136 -14.24 -7.52 -13.58
CA ASP A 136 -14.08 -6.77 -14.83
C ASP A 136 -13.78 -5.28 -14.56
N ASP A 137 -14.48 -4.67 -13.60
CA ASP A 137 -14.20 -3.30 -13.19
C ASP A 137 -12.80 -3.15 -12.59
N LEU A 138 -12.37 -4.11 -11.76
CA LEU A 138 -11.04 -4.12 -11.19
C LEU A 138 -9.96 -4.33 -12.25
N ALA A 139 -10.19 -5.17 -13.24
CA ALA A 139 -9.27 -5.34 -14.38
C ALA A 139 -9.18 -4.04 -15.21
N ALA A 140 -10.31 -3.40 -15.51
CA ALA A 140 -10.32 -2.12 -16.22
C ALA A 140 -9.59 -1.02 -15.45
N LEU A 141 -9.79 -0.93 -14.13
CA LEU A 141 -9.04 0.02 -13.28
C LEU A 141 -7.54 -0.28 -13.23
N ARG A 142 -7.15 -1.55 -13.25
CA ARG A 142 -5.74 -1.96 -13.31
C ARG A 142 -5.09 -1.41 -14.58
N ASP A 143 -5.79 -1.48 -15.70
CA ASP A 143 -5.28 -1.01 -16.99
C ASP A 143 -5.15 0.53 -16.99
N VAL A 144 -6.13 1.25 -16.42
CA VAL A 144 -6.06 2.71 -16.20
C VAL A 144 -4.89 3.09 -15.27
N TRP A 145 -4.63 2.29 -14.22
CA TRP A 145 -3.49 2.48 -13.31
C TRP A 145 -2.15 2.29 -14.03
N LEU A 146 -2.00 1.21 -14.80
CA LEU A 146 -0.79 0.92 -15.58
C LEU A 146 -0.53 2.00 -16.64
N ALA A 147 -1.58 2.54 -17.26
CA ALA A 147 -1.48 3.67 -18.19
C ALA A 147 -1.08 5.00 -17.51
N GLY A 148 -1.05 5.06 -16.16
CA GLY A 148 -0.74 6.27 -15.41
C GLY A 148 -1.89 7.29 -15.31
N ASN A 149 -3.09 6.86 -15.70
CA ASN A 149 -4.30 7.67 -15.71
C ASN A 149 -5.06 7.60 -14.38
N MET A 150 -4.62 6.77 -13.42
CA MET A 150 -5.13 6.73 -12.05
C MET A 150 -4.00 7.13 -11.08
N ARG A 151 -4.27 8.07 -10.17
CA ARG A 151 -3.28 8.61 -9.22
C ARG A 151 -3.81 8.60 -7.79
N VAL A 152 -2.92 8.30 -6.84
CA VAL A 152 -3.23 8.43 -5.41
C VAL A 152 -3.27 9.91 -5.01
N ARG A 153 -4.30 10.30 -4.26
CA ARG A 153 -4.43 11.62 -3.64
C ARG A 153 -4.65 11.46 -2.15
N VAL A 154 -3.69 11.93 -1.35
CA VAL A 154 -3.85 12.06 0.09
C VAL A 154 -4.52 13.42 0.38
N GLN A 155 -5.38 13.50 1.40
CA GLN A 155 -6.14 14.74 1.67
C GLN A 155 -5.23 15.98 1.79
N PRO A 156 -5.44 17.04 0.96
CA PRO A 156 -4.55 18.21 0.90
C PRO A 156 -4.43 19.00 2.21
N SER A 157 -5.50 19.04 3.01
CA SER A 157 -5.53 19.84 4.26
C SER A 157 -4.56 19.33 5.34
N LYS A 158 -4.15 18.05 5.27
CA LYS A 158 -3.12 17.49 6.16
C LYS A 158 -1.72 17.64 5.57
N GLU A 159 -1.53 17.51 4.26
CA GLU A 159 -0.24 17.76 3.60
C GLU A 159 0.25 19.20 3.80
N ALA A 160 -0.65 20.19 3.77
CA ALA A 160 -0.30 21.60 3.99
C ALA A 160 0.24 21.88 5.41
N ARG A 161 -0.13 21.08 6.41
CA ARG A 161 0.36 21.20 7.80
C ARG A 161 1.73 20.55 8.02
N GLU A 162 2.09 19.56 7.21
CA GLU A 162 3.37 18.84 7.31
C GLU A 162 4.52 19.55 6.56
N ARG A 163 4.24 20.61 5.78
CA ARG A 163 5.23 21.34 4.94
C ARG A 163 5.84 22.59 5.54
N LEU A 164 5.57 22.93 6.80
CA LEU A 164 6.12 24.13 7.44
C LEU A 164 7.05 23.74 8.58
N VAL A 165 8.34 23.67 8.26
CA VAL A 165 9.41 23.62 9.26
C VAL A 165 10.29 24.84 9.02
N THR A 166 10.19 25.82 9.90
CA THR A 166 11.15 26.94 9.95
C THR A 166 12.23 26.52 10.94
N LEU A 167 13.48 26.48 10.50
CA LEU A 167 14.61 26.36 11.43
C LEU A 167 14.66 27.65 12.24
N ALA A 168 14.43 27.57 13.54
CA ALA A 168 14.89 28.59 14.45
C ALA A 168 16.42 28.40 14.54
N CYS A 169 17.15 29.23 13.80
CA CYS A 169 18.57 29.41 14.07
C CYS A 169 18.66 30.39 15.24
N ASP A 170 19.25 29.95 16.35
CA ASP A 170 19.74 30.83 17.42
C ASP A 170 21.04 31.53 17.01
#